data_AF-A0A959J907-F1
#
_entry.id   AF-A0A959J907-F1
#
_cell.length_a   1.000
_cell.length_b   1.000
_cell.length_c   1.000
_cell.angle_alpha   90.00
_cell.angle_beta   90.00
_cell.angle_gamma   90.00
#
_symmetry.space_group_name_H-M   'P 1'
#
loop_
_entity.id
_entity.type
_entity.pdbx_description
1 polymer ?
#
loop_
_entity_poly.entity_id
_entity_poly.type
_entity_poly.pdbx_seq_one_letter_code
_entity_poly.pdbx_strand_id
1 'polypeptide(L)'
;EGILTKEQVAKIQYHNEEMSELLGTKVYEQLKSESQFQSSNSELIKKIAIDLSQNPDSWNGLNYLNRFQPQNWDRLIKRILRLQPGYWETRDTLFTEFIKVIAYNWSKPIPQLLKELEDYDIGIDEFFKLERNVTYKFSALLQDLNTLQKRILKNKGYDISRFIALCSQAFLPRVVFQLEEYGLPRMISKKIHHSKVINFYDRELTIHNVIDQFNEIGKKSTIEQTNDLDSFDKYILDYFFDGIKITNAQQRI
;
A
#
# COMPACT_ATOMS: atom_id res chain seq x y z
N GLU A 1 31.67 -1.27 17.67
CA GLU A 1 31.38 -2.08 16.46
C GLU A 1 31.48 -3.56 16.84
N GLY A 2 30.43 -4.35 16.59
CA GLY A 2 30.40 -5.76 16.96
C GLY A 2 31.14 -6.60 15.91
N ILE A 3 32.19 -7.30 16.32
CA ILE A 3 32.94 -8.22 15.46
C ILE A 3 32.08 -9.46 15.21
N LEU A 4 31.79 -9.77 13.95
CA LEU A 4 31.03 -10.97 13.55
C LEU A 4 31.80 -12.24 13.90
N THR A 5 31.09 -13.28 14.36
CA THR A 5 31.69 -14.59 14.61
C THR A 5 32.00 -15.32 13.29
N LYS A 6 32.92 -16.29 13.32
CA LYS A 6 33.23 -17.12 12.13
C LYS A 6 31.99 -17.82 11.57
N GLU A 7 31.09 -18.28 12.43
CA GLU A 7 29.82 -18.90 12.03
C GLU A 7 28.88 -17.90 11.35
N GLN A 8 28.80 -16.67 11.86
CA GLN A 8 28.00 -15.62 11.23
C GLN A 8 28.55 -15.24 9.85
N VAL A 9 29.88 -15.15 9.71
CA VAL A 9 30.54 -14.92 8.41
C VAL A 9 30.26 -16.05 7.43
N ALA A 10 30.41 -17.31 7.86
CA ALA A 10 30.12 -18.47 7.03
C ALA A 10 28.65 -18.51 6.57
N LYS A 11 27.71 -18.19 7.46
CA LYS A 11 26.28 -18.14 7.13
C LYS A 11 25.96 -17.05 6.09
N ILE A 12 26.61 -15.89 6.20
CA ILE A 12 26.48 -14.80 5.24
C ILE A 12 27.06 -15.20 3.87
N GLN A 13 28.22 -15.85 3.86
CA GLN A 13 28.84 -16.33 2.62
C GLN A 13 27.95 -17.34 1.89
N TYR A 14 27.49 -18.37 2.61
CA TYR A 14 26.60 -19.40 2.05
C TYR A 14 25.30 -18.81 1.48
N HIS A 15 24.68 -17.87 2.22
CA HIS A 15 23.49 -17.16 1.73
C HIS A 15 23.77 -16.36 0.44
N ASN A 16 24.90 -15.65 0.38
CA ASN A 16 25.26 -14.88 -0.81
C ASN A 16 25.55 -15.78 -2.02
N GLU A 17 26.15 -16.95 -1.80
CA GLU A 17 26.41 -17.94 -2.84
C GLU A 17 25.10 -18.47 -3.44
N GLU A 18 24.18 -18.97 -2.61
CA GLU A 18 22.87 -19.46 -3.08
C GLU A 18 22.06 -18.38 -3.82
N MET A 19 22.04 -17.15 -3.30
CA MET A 19 21.35 -16.04 -3.96
C MET A 19 22.00 -15.67 -5.29
N SER A 20 23.33 -15.76 -5.37
CA SER A 20 24.08 -15.53 -6.62
C SER A 20 23.83 -16.62 -7.65
N GLU A 21 23.64 -17.87 -7.23
CA GLU A 21 23.24 -18.97 -8.11
C GLU A 21 21.83 -18.77 -8.67
N LEU A 22 20.87 -18.34 -7.83
CA LEU A 22 19.48 -18.14 -8.23
C LEU A 22 19.27 -16.92 -9.14
N LEU A 23 19.95 -15.81 -8.87
CA LEU A 23 19.73 -14.53 -9.55
C LEU A 23 20.81 -14.19 -10.59
N GLY A 24 21.98 -14.82 -10.48
CA GLY A 24 23.23 -14.40 -11.10
C GLY A 24 23.98 -13.39 -10.21
N THR A 25 25.27 -13.63 -9.98
CA THR A 25 26.13 -12.83 -9.08
C THR A 25 26.00 -11.32 -9.30
N LYS A 26 26.13 -10.85 -10.55
CA LYS A 26 26.03 -9.42 -10.89
C LYS A 26 24.67 -8.81 -10.54
N VAL A 27 23.58 -9.56 -10.74
CA VAL A 27 22.22 -9.08 -10.47
C VAL A 27 21.98 -9.01 -8.98
N TYR A 28 22.43 -10.01 -8.22
CA TYR A 28 22.28 -10.02 -6.77
C TYR A 28 23.10 -8.90 -6.10
N GLU A 29 24.35 -8.70 -6.52
CA GLU A 29 25.19 -7.59 -6.06
C GLU A 29 24.55 -6.24 -6.36
N GLN A 30 24.00 -6.06 -7.57
CA GLN A 30 23.29 -4.84 -7.95
C GLN A 30 22.08 -4.58 -7.02
N LEU A 31 21.19 -5.56 -6.84
CA LEU A 31 20.01 -5.43 -5.99
C LEU A 31 20.36 -5.07 -4.54
N LYS A 32 21.46 -5.64 -4.03
CA LYS A 32 21.98 -5.34 -2.69
C LYS A 32 22.54 -3.92 -2.61
N SER A 33 23.33 -3.50 -3.60
CA SER A 33 23.93 -2.16 -3.63
C SER A 33 22.89 -1.04 -3.78
N GLU A 34 21.81 -1.30 -4.52
CA GLU A 34 20.73 -0.34 -4.77
C GLU A 34 19.67 -0.32 -3.66
N SER A 35 19.81 -1.15 -2.62
CA SER A 35 18.83 -1.26 -1.52
C SER A 35 17.39 -1.45 -2.02
N GLN A 36 17.22 -2.30 -3.04
CA GLN A 36 15.93 -2.52 -3.71
C GLN A 36 14.93 -3.32 -2.88
N PHE A 37 15.39 -3.98 -1.81
CA PHE A 37 14.55 -4.75 -0.90
C PHE A 37 14.07 -3.89 0.26
N GLN A 38 12.77 -3.97 0.54
CA GLN A 38 12.13 -3.34 1.70
C GLN A 38 12.36 -4.16 2.97
N SER A 39 12.34 -5.50 2.85
CA SER A 39 12.64 -6.37 3.97
C SER A 39 14.14 -6.44 4.27
N SER A 40 14.49 -6.17 5.52
CA SER A 40 15.83 -6.47 6.06
C SER A 40 16.03 -7.96 6.38
N ASN A 41 14.98 -8.78 6.28
CA ASN A 41 15.05 -10.21 6.56
C ASN A 41 15.58 -10.97 5.33
N SER A 42 16.88 -11.23 5.31
CA SER A 42 17.56 -11.95 4.24
C SER A 42 17.03 -13.36 4.00
N GLU A 43 16.50 -14.02 5.04
CA GLU A 43 15.91 -15.36 4.93
C GLU A 43 14.57 -15.32 4.19
N LEU A 44 13.77 -14.26 4.40
CA LEU A 44 12.55 -14.05 3.64
C LEU A 44 12.85 -13.85 2.16
N ILE A 45 13.80 -12.97 1.83
CA ILE A 45 14.23 -12.72 0.44
C ILE A 45 14.68 -14.02 -0.23
N LYS A 46 15.49 -14.82 0.46
CA LYS A 46 15.92 -16.14 0.00
C LYS A 46 14.74 -17.09 -0.22
N LYS A 47 13.82 -17.19 0.74
CA LYS A 47 12.61 -18.02 0.64
C LYS A 47 11.77 -17.66 -0.58
N ILE A 48 11.59 -16.37 -0.85
CA ILE A 48 10.86 -15.90 -2.03
C ILE A 48 11.59 -16.31 -3.31
N ALA A 49 12.91 -16.10 -3.38
CA ALA A 49 13.72 -16.44 -4.54
C ALA A 49 13.68 -17.95 -4.85
N ILE A 50 13.81 -18.80 -3.82
CA ILE A 50 13.71 -20.25 -3.95
C ILE A 50 12.32 -20.65 -4.46
N ASP A 51 11.24 -20.11 -3.87
CA ASP A 51 9.88 -20.48 -4.28
C ASP A 51 9.54 -20.03 -5.71
N LEU A 52 10.02 -18.86 -6.13
CA LEU A 52 9.90 -18.40 -7.52
C LEU A 52 10.66 -19.32 -8.49
N SER A 53 11.86 -19.76 -8.13
CA SER A 53 12.70 -20.60 -8.97
C SER A 53 12.22 -22.05 -9.06
N GLN A 54 11.79 -22.63 -7.94
CA GLN A 54 11.39 -24.04 -7.87
C GLN A 54 9.93 -24.26 -8.28
N ASN A 55 9.05 -23.28 -8.06
CA ASN A 55 7.62 -23.38 -8.34
C ASN A 55 7.11 -22.28 -9.29
N PRO A 56 7.72 -22.04 -10.47
CA PRO A 56 7.41 -20.87 -11.30
C PRO A 56 5.94 -20.83 -11.77
N ASP A 57 5.34 -21.99 -12.09
CA ASP A 57 3.97 -22.03 -12.59
C ASP A 57 2.90 -21.73 -11.54
N SER A 58 3.25 -21.90 -10.26
CA SER A 58 2.36 -21.54 -9.18
C SER A 58 2.14 -20.02 -9.08
N TRP A 59 3.06 -19.23 -9.63
CA TRP A 59 3.00 -17.77 -9.75
C TRP A 59 2.33 -17.29 -11.05
N ASN A 60 1.80 -18.22 -11.86
CA ASN A 60 1.11 -17.84 -13.09
C ASN A 60 -0.08 -16.94 -12.79
N GLY A 61 -0.25 -15.88 -13.59
CA GLY A 61 -1.37 -14.96 -13.42
C GLY A 61 -1.17 -13.86 -12.37
N LEU A 62 0.06 -13.61 -11.88
CA LEU A 62 0.37 -12.44 -11.02
C LEU A 62 -0.23 -11.12 -11.55
N ASN A 63 -0.26 -10.93 -12.87
CA ASN A 63 -0.89 -9.78 -13.52
C ASN A 63 -2.40 -9.62 -13.24
N TYR A 64 -3.11 -10.66 -12.79
CA TYR A 64 -4.52 -10.53 -12.38
C TYR A 64 -4.71 -9.58 -11.19
N LEU A 65 -3.69 -9.41 -10.34
CA LEU A 65 -3.71 -8.44 -9.24
C LEU A 65 -3.87 -6.99 -9.74
N ASN A 66 -3.41 -6.68 -10.95
CA ASN A 66 -3.57 -5.34 -11.54
C ASN A 66 -4.97 -5.09 -12.10
N ARG A 67 -5.77 -6.14 -12.32
CA ARG A 67 -7.14 -6.00 -12.79
C ARG A 67 -8.04 -5.81 -11.58
N PHE A 68 -8.90 -4.80 -11.62
CA PHE A 68 -9.86 -4.54 -10.55
C PHE A 68 -11.01 -5.57 -10.61
N GLN A 69 -10.68 -6.81 -10.22
CA GLN A 69 -11.57 -7.94 -10.10
C GLN A 69 -11.20 -8.70 -8.81
N PRO A 70 -11.52 -8.15 -7.62
CA PRO A 70 -11.03 -8.69 -6.35
C PRO A 70 -11.30 -10.19 -6.13
N GLN A 71 -12.39 -10.71 -6.70
CA GLN A 71 -12.72 -12.14 -6.63
C GLN A 71 -11.65 -13.06 -7.27
N ASN A 72 -10.87 -12.55 -8.21
CA ASN A 72 -9.80 -13.30 -8.89
C ASN A 72 -8.46 -13.25 -8.15
N TRP A 73 -8.36 -12.51 -7.04
CA TRP A 73 -7.09 -12.33 -6.33
C TRP A 73 -6.81 -13.42 -5.30
N ASP A 74 -7.82 -14.17 -4.86
CA ASP A 74 -7.78 -15.07 -3.71
C ASP A 74 -6.56 -16.01 -3.70
N ARG A 75 -6.39 -16.77 -4.80
CA ARG A 75 -5.29 -17.74 -4.93
C ARG A 75 -3.91 -17.09 -4.77
N LEU A 76 -3.71 -15.92 -5.39
CA LEU A 76 -2.41 -15.24 -5.39
C LEU A 76 -2.17 -14.55 -4.05
N ILE A 77 -3.17 -13.87 -3.48
CA ILE A 77 -3.04 -13.26 -2.15
C ILE A 77 -2.69 -14.35 -1.13
N LYS A 78 -3.48 -15.43 -1.03
CA LYS A 78 -3.18 -16.54 -0.10
C LYS A 78 -1.79 -17.12 -0.31
N ARG A 79 -1.32 -17.23 -1.55
CA ARG A 79 0.05 -17.68 -1.83
C ARG A 79 1.09 -16.71 -1.28
N ILE A 80 0.91 -15.43 -1.49
CA ILE A 80 1.79 -14.37 -0.99
C ILE A 80 1.81 -14.38 0.54
N LEU A 81 0.65 -14.50 1.19
CA LEU A 81 0.55 -14.56 2.65
C LEU A 81 1.32 -15.74 3.24
N ARG A 82 1.32 -16.90 2.57
CA ARG A 82 2.06 -18.10 2.98
C ARG A 82 3.58 -17.98 2.87
N LEU A 83 4.10 -16.92 2.25
CA LEU A 83 5.54 -16.61 2.33
C LEU A 83 5.93 -16.24 3.76
N GLN A 84 5.01 -15.68 4.56
CA GLN A 84 5.21 -15.36 5.98
C GLN A 84 4.05 -15.84 6.85
N PRO A 85 3.93 -17.16 7.10
CA PRO A 85 2.85 -17.72 7.92
C PRO A 85 2.86 -17.10 9.33
N GLY A 86 1.70 -16.69 9.83
CA GLY A 86 1.54 -16.11 11.18
C GLY A 86 1.95 -14.64 11.33
N TYR A 87 2.48 -14.01 10.29
CA TYR A 87 2.93 -12.60 10.35
C TYR A 87 1.79 -11.57 10.28
N TRP A 88 0.61 -11.98 9.79
CA TRP A 88 -0.49 -11.09 9.43
C TRP A 88 -1.42 -10.72 10.60
N GLU A 89 -1.13 -11.22 11.81
CA GLU A 89 -1.92 -10.98 13.03
C GLU A 89 -3.41 -11.36 12.92
N THR A 90 -3.73 -12.18 11.92
CA THR A 90 -5.05 -12.73 11.64
C THR A 90 -4.93 -13.97 10.75
N ARG A 91 -6.06 -14.61 10.44
CA ARG A 91 -6.12 -15.76 9.52
C ARG A 91 -5.93 -15.32 8.07
N ASP A 92 -5.17 -16.08 7.28
CA ASP A 92 -4.93 -15.81 5.85
C ASP A 92 -6.24 -15.58 5.07
N THR A 93 -7.28 -16.36 5.35
CA THR A 93 -8.60 -16.23 4.71
C THR A 93 -9.23 -14.88 5.03
N LEU A 94 -9.24 -14.47 6.30
CA LEU A 94 -9.79 -13.19 6.73
C LEU A 94 -9.02 -12.03 6.13
N PHE A 95 -7.68 -12.07 6.15
CA PHE A 95 -6.88 -11.00 5.55
C PHE A 95 -7.08 -10.90 4.03
N THR A 96 -7.25 -12.04 3.36
CA THR A 96 -7.55 -12.06 1.92
C THR A 96 -8.89 -11.41 1.61
N GLU A 97 -9.93 -11.73 2.39
CA GLU A 97 -11.25 -11.12 2.23
C GLU A 97 -11.24 -9.63 2.59
N PHE A 98 -10.49 -9.24 3.62
CA PHE A 98 -10.26 -7.84 3.94
C PHE A 98 -9.62 -7.08 2.77
N ILE A 99 -8.57 -7.60 2.13
CA ILE A 99 -7.94 -6.98 0.96
C ILE A 99 -8.95 -6.80 -0.18
N LYS A 100 -9.85 -7.78 -0.37
CA LYS A 100 -10.90 -7.71 -1.41
C LYS A 100 -11.94 -6.63 -1.11
N VAL A 101 -12.31 -6.44 0.15
CA VAL A 101 -13.28 -5.42 0.56
C VAL A 101 -12.65 -4.02 0.56
N ILE A 102 -11.47 -3.86 1.15
CA ILE A 102 -10.76 -2.56 1.16
C ILE A 102 -10.38 -2.09 -0.25
N ALA A 103 -10.37 -2.97 -1.25
CA ALA A 103 -10.24 -2.57 -2.65
C ALA A 103 -11.28 -1.50 -3.08
N TYR A 104 -12.45 -1.48 -2.42
CA TYR A 104 -13.53 -0.53 -2.66
C TYR A 104 -13.47 0.70 -1.75
N ASN A 105 -12.38 0.92 -1.01
CA ASN A 105 -12.25 1.95 0.01
C ASN A 105 -12.53 3.36 -0.52
N TRP A 106 -12.14 3.68 -1.75
CA TRP A 106 -12.53 4.98 -2.34
C TRP A 106 -14.00 5.06 -2.73
N SER A 107 -14.56 3.99 -3.30
CA SER A 107 -15.93 3.98 -3.83
C SER A 107 -17.04 3.80 -2.80
N LYS A 108 -16.73 3.25 -1.61
CA LYS A 108 -17.70 2.94 -0.56
C LYS A 108 -17.36 3.64 0.75
N PRO A 109 -18.33 4.06 1.56
CA PRO A 109 -18.08 4.60 2.90
C PRO A 109 -17.68 3.47 3.86
N ILE A 110 -16.90 3.80 4.91
CA ILE A 110 -16.42 2.81 5.90
C ILE A 110 -17.58 1.97 6.49
N PRO A 111 -18.74 2.52 6.88
CA PRO A 111 -19.86 1.71 7.37
C PRO A 111 -20.32 0.62 6.40
N GLN A 112 -20.27 0.87 5.09
CA GLN A 112 -20.62 -0.14 4.09
C GLN A 112 -19.55 -1.24 3.98
N LEU A 113 -18.27 -0.86 4.05
CA LEU A 113 -17.17 -1.83 4.06
C LEU A 113 -17.24 -2.74 5.30
N LEU A 114 -17.54 -2.16 6.47
CA LEU A 114 -17.73 -2.93 7.71
C LEU A 114 -18.88 -3.92 7.60
N LYS A 115 -20.00 -3.51 6.98
CA LYS A 115 -21.13 -4.40 6.72
C LYS A 115 -20.76 -5.58 5.81
N GLU A 116 -19.89 -5.35 4.81
CA GLU A 116 -19.38 -6.43 3.95
C GLU A 116 -18.40 -7.37 4.68
N LEU A 117 -17.90 -6.96 5.85
CA LEU A 117 -16.99 -7.71 6.69
C LEU A 117 -17.66 -8.27 7.96
N GLU A 118 -18.97 -8.11 8.11
CA GLU A 118 -19.73 -8.50 9.31
C GLU A 118 -19.60 -9.99 9.61
N ASP A 119 -19.63 -10.84 8.57
CA ASP A 119 -19.44 -12.30 8.67
C ASP A 119 -18.05 -12.71 9.20
N TYR A 120 -17.09 -11.78 9.20
CA TYR A 120 -15.73 -12.00 9.69
C TYR A 120 -15.46 -11.38 11.06
N ASP A 121 -16.49 -10.79 11.71
CA ASP A 121 -16.41 -10.13 13.02
C ASP A 121 -15.37 -9.00 13.06
N ILE A 122 -15.26 -8.24 11.97
CA ILE A 122 -14.33 -7.11 11.87
C ILE A 122 -15.03 -5.82 12.28
N GLY A 123 -14.73 -5.37 13.49
CA GLY A 123 -15.09 -4.04 13.97
C GLY A 123 -14.20 -2.92 13.41
N ILE A 124 -14.49 -1.67 13.81
CA ILE A 124 -13.77 -0.48 13.34
C ILE A 124 -12.27 -0.49 13.68
N ASP A 125 -11.90 -0.92 14.89
CA ASP A 125 -10.51 -0.95 15.32
C ASP A 125 -9.69 -1.98 14.54
N GLU A 126 -10.26 -3.17 14.34
CA GLU A 126 -9.62 -4.23 13.55
C GLU A 126 -9.56 -3.82 12.07
N PHE A 127 -10.56 -3.10 11.53
CA PHE A 127 -10.51 -2.56 10.18
C PHE A 127 -9.27 -1.69 9.96
N PHE A 128 -9.02 -0.71 10.84
CA PHE A 128 -7.86 0.17 10.70
C PHE A 128 -6.53 -0.54 10.96
N LYS A 129 -6.50 -1.51 11.87
CA LYS A 129 -5.33 -2.37 12.08
C LYS A 129 -4.99 -3.18 10.84
N LEU A 130 -5.98 -3.79 10.20
CA LEU A 130 -5.80 -4.56 8.97
C LEU A 130 -5.42 -3.64 7.80
N GLU A 131 -6.01 -2.46 7.70
CA GLU A 131 -5.62 -1.44 6.72
C GLU A 131 -4.15 -1.06 6.87
N ARG A 132 -3.68 -0.86 8.10
CA ARG A 132 -2.26 -0.64 8.39
C ARG A 132 -1.41 -1.83 7.95
N ASN A 133 -1.86 -3.06 8.19
CA ASN A 133 -1.14 -4.24 7.71
C ASN A 133 -1.08 -4.30 6.17
N VAL A 134 -2.13 -3.88 5.46
CA VAL A 134 -2.14 -3.79 3.98
C VAL A 134 -1.17 -2.72 3.48
N THR A 135 -1.21 -1.52 4.06
CA THR A 135 -0.44 -0.35 3.62
C THR A 135 1.05 -0.47 3.87
N TYR A 136 1.46 -1.14 4.95
CA TYR A 136 2.88 -1.26 5.33
C TYR A 136 3.44 -2.66 5.08
N LYS A 137 2.91 -3.68 5.78
CA LYS A 137 3.51 -5.03 5.79
C LYS A 137 3.31 -5.74 4.46
N PHE A 138 2.08 -5.74 3.95
CA PHE A 138 1.74 -6.46 2.73
C PHE A 138 2.33 -5.78 1.49
N SER A 139 2.25 -4.45 1.41
CA SER A 139 2.85 -3.67 0.31
C SER A 139 4.38 -3.88 0.23
N ALA A 140 5.08 -3.92 1.36
CA ALA A 140 6.52 -4.21 1.40
C ALA A 140 6.84 -5.62 0.88
N LEU A 141 6.10 -6.64 1.33
CA LEU A 141 6.28 -8.01 0.82
C LEU A 141 6.00 -8.10 -0.69
N LEU A 142 4.97 -7.43 -1.18
CA LEU A 142 4.68 -7.37 -2.61
C LEU A 142 5.80 -6.69 -3.39
N GLN A 143 6.42 -5.64 -2.85
CA GLN A 143 7.54 -4.95 -3.47
C GLN A 143 8.75 -5.89 -3.62
N ASP A 144 9.12 -6.59 -2.55
CA ASP A 144 10.22 -7.57 -2.59
C ASP A 144 9.94 -8.70 -3.59
N LEU A 145 8.71 -9.23 -3.56
CA LEU A 145 8.24 -10.23 -4.52
C LEU A 145 8.32 -9.71 -5.96
N ASN A 146 7.83 -8.49 -6.24
CA ASN A 146 7.83 -7.90 -7.57
C ASN A 146 9.27 -7.66 -8.08
N THR A 147 10.18 -7.24 -7.20
CA THR A 147 11.60 -7.08 -7.50
C THR A 147 12.23 -8.42 -7.89
N LEU A 148 12.02 -9.48 -7.10
CA LEU A 148 12.60 -10.80 -7.36
C LEU A 148 11.98 -11.46 -8.60
N GLN A 149 10.66 -11.45 -8.73
CA GLN A 149 9.98 -12.12 -9.84
C GLN A 149 10.38 -11.53 -11.19
N LYS A 150 10.60 -10.20 -11.30
CA LYS A 150 11.09 -9.56 -12.54
C LYS A 150 12.47 -10.08 -12.97
N ARG A 151 13.27 -10.60 -12.02
CA ARG A 151 14.60 -11.14 -12.28
C ARG A 151 14.59 -12.65 -12.49
N ILE A 152 13.73 -13.39 -11.79
CA ILE A 152 13.68 -14.86 -11.86
C ILE A 152 12.75 -15.32 -13.01
N LEU A 153 11.56 -14.74 -13.11
CA LEU A 153 10.51 -15.11 -14.06
C LEU A 153 10.50 -14.20 -15.30
N LYS A 154 11.70 -13.89 -15.84
CA LYS A 154 11.88 -12.90 -16.93
C LYS A 154 10.98 -13.15 -18.14
N ASN A 155 10.73 -14.42 -18.47
CA ASN A 155 9.90 -14.83 -19.61
C ASN A 155 8.39 -14.59 -19.41
N LYS A 156 7.94 -14.35 -18.17
CA LYS A 156 6.51 -14.13 -17.87
C LYS A 156 6.09 -12.67 -17.97
N GLY A 157 7.03 -11.73 -17.86
CA GLY A 157 6.76 -10.29 -18.01
C GLY A 157 5.74 -9.74 -17.01
N TYR A 158 5.68 -10.28 -15.80
CA TYR A 158 4.75 -9.78 -14.78
C TYR A 158 5.26 -8.45 -14.21
N ASP A 159 4.32 -7.54 -13.91
CA ASP A 159 4.60 -6.34 -13.13
C ASP A 159 3.40 -5.93 -12.31
N ILE A 160 3.47 -6.09 -10.99
CA ILE A 160 2.38 -5.77 -10.07
C ILE A 160 2.56 -4.42 -9.36
N SER A 161 3.42 -3.53 -9.86
CA SER A 161 3.67 -2.20 -9.27
C SER A 161 2.38 -1.38 -9.08
N ARG A 162 1.41 -1.51 -9.98
CA ARG A 162 0.10 -0.84 -9.83
C ARG A 162 -0.67 -1.34 -8.61
N PHE A 163 -0.72 -2.65 -8.41
CA PHE A 163 -1.37 -3.25 -7.24
C PHE A 163 -0.65 -2.87 -5.95
N ILE A 164 0.68 -2.85 -5.95
CA ILE A 164 1.50 -2.39 -4.81
C ILE A 164 1.15 -0.96 -4.44
N ALA A 165 1.08 -0.05 -5.41
CA ALA A 165 0.72 1.34 -5.18
C ALA A 165 -0.68 1.45 -4.54
N LEU A 166 -1.67 0.71 -5.05
CA LEU A 166 -3.01 0.66 -4.45
C LEU A 166 -2.97 0.16 -3.01
N CYS A 167 -2.27 -0.93 -2.71
CA CYS A 167 -2.14 -1.42 -1.34
C CYS A 167 -1.48 -0.38 -0.40
N SER A 168 -0.37 0.23 -0.84
CA SER A 168 0.36 1.24 -0.05
C SER A 168 -0.47 2.50 0.26
N GLN A 169 -1.51 2.76 -0.53
CA GLN A 169 -2.41 3.92 -0.39
C GLN A 169 -3.79 3.51 0.15
N ALA A 170 -3.93 2.31 0.71
CA ALA A 170 -5.19 1.76 1.19
C ALA A 170 -6.33 1.81 0.14
N PHE A 171 -5.99 1.70 -1.16
CA PHE A 171 -6.91 1.83 -2.29
C PHE A 171 -7.62 3.20 -2.38
N LEU A 172 -7.00 4.24 -1.85
CA LEU A 172 -7.40 5.63 -2.03
C LEU A 172 -6.61 6.28 -3.17
N PRO A 173 -7.13 7.36 -3.80
CA PRO A 173 -6.29 8.22 -4.61
C PRO A 173 -5.09 8.71 -3.78
N ARG A 174 -3.90 8.72 -4.39
CA ARG A 174 -2.64 9.10 -3.72
C ARG A 174 -2.77 10.38 -2.89
N VAL A 175 -3.32 11.43 -3.49
CA VAL A 175 -3.47 12.74 -2.83
C VAL A 175 -4.44 12.69 -1.66
N VAL A 176 -5.49 11.87 -1.74
CA VAL A 176 -6.44 11.69 -0.63
C VAL A 176 -5.76 10.97 0.54
N PHE A 177 -4.98 9.93 0.26
CA PHE A 177 -4.21 9.23 1.28
C PHE A 177 -3.25 10.20 2.00
N GLN A 178 -2.56 11.06 1.24
CA GLN A 178 -1.70 12.10 1.80
C GLN A 178 -2.50 13.14 2.60
N LEU A 179 -3.66 13.59 2.11
CA LEU A 179 -4.49 14.58 2.80
C LEU A 179 -4.97 14.11 4.18
N GLU A 180 -5.16 12.80 4.39
CA GLU A 180 -5.46 12.28 5.72
C GLU A 180 -4.32 12.54 6.72
N GLU A 181 -3.06 12.42 6.28
CA GLU A 181 -1.88 12.77 7.08
C GLU A 181 -1.82 14.27 7.39
N TYR A 182 -2.40 15.10 6.52
CA TYR A 182 -2.56 16.55 6.71
C TYR A 182 -3.83 16.91 7.52
N GLY A 183 -4.56 15.90 8.02
CA GLY A 183 -5.72 16.11 8.89
C GLY A 183 -7.05 16.28 8.16
N LEU A 184 -7.14 15.97 6.86
CA LEU A 184 -8.41 15.91 6.13
C LEU A 184 -8.86 14.45 5.92
N PRO A 185 -9.83 13.94 6.70
CA PRO A 185 -10.31 12.57 6.59
C PRO A 185 -10.82 12.23 5.17
N ARG A 186 -10.57 10.99 4.72
CA ARG A 186 -11.02 10.50 3.41
C ARG A 186 -12.52 10.63 3.19
N MET A 187 -13.31 10.54 4.26
CA MET A 187 -14.76 10.65 4.20
C MET A 187 -15.20 12.06 3.77
N ILE A 188 -14.51 13.10 4.25
CA ILE A 188 -14.75 14.48 3.82
C ILE A 188 -14.20 14.68 2.41
N SER A 189 -13.01 14.16 2.11
CA SER A 189 -12.44 14.20 0.75
C SER A 189 -13.37 13.59 -0.31
N LYS A 190 -14.09 12.49 0.01
CA LYS A 190 -15.12 11.92 -0.86
C LYS A 190 -16.29 12.86 -1.10
N LYS A 191 -16.79 13.54 -0.06
CA LYS A 191 -17.87 14.52 -0.19
C LYS A 191 -17.45 15.67 -1.10
N ILE A 192 -16.26 16.23 -0.87
CA ILE A 192 -15.64 17.28 -1.70
C ILE A 192 -15.54 16.80 -3.16
N HIS A 193 -15.11 15.56 -3.36
CA HIS A 193 -15.01 14.96 -4.69
C HIS A 193 -16.35 14.84 -5.41
N HIS A 194 -17.35 14.25 -4.74
CA HIS A 194 -18.68 14.02 -5.31
C HIS A 194 -19.40 15.33 -5.62
N SER A 195 -19.15 16.37 -4.82
CA SER A 195 -19.60 17.73 -5.08
C SER A 195 -18.83 18.45 -6.19
N LYS A 196 -17.83 17.80 -6.80
CA LYS A 196 -17.00 18.34 -7.90
C LYS A 196 -16.22 19.59 -7.50
N VAL A 197 -15.96 19.78 -6.21
CA VAL A 197 -15.13 20.89 -5.70
C VAL A 197 -13.66 20.63 -6.05
N ILE A 198 -13.20 19.39 -5.91
CA ILE A 198 -11.85 18.95 -6.33
C ILE A 198 -11.94 17.57 -7.00
N ASN A 199 -11.28 17.43 -8.15
CA ASN A 199 -11.20 16.15 -8.86
C ASN A 199 -9.99 15.32 -8.40
N PHE A 200 -10.16 14.47 -7.40
CA PHE A 200 -9.11 13.56 -6.93
C PHE A 200 -8.80 12.37 -7.86
N TYR A 201 -9.48 12.24 -9.00
CA TYR A 201 -9.09 11.29 -10.05
C TYR A 201 -8.03 11.86 -11.01
N ASP A 202 -7.72 13.15 -10.91
CA ASP A 202 -6.64 13.74 -11.68
C ASP A 202 -5.29 13.11 -11.28
N ARG A 203 -4.61 12.54 -12.27
CA ARG A 203 -3.34 11.82 -12.08
C ARG A 203 -2.15 12.76 -11.88
N GLU A 204 -2.27 13.99 -12.36
CA GLU A 204 -1.24 15.03 -12.23
C GLU A 204 -1.44 15.84 -10.94
N LEU A 205 -2.52 15.59 -10.20
CA LEU A 205 -2.76 16.25 -8.92
C LEU A 205 -1.68 15.85 -7.91
N THR A 206 -1.02 16.86 -7.36
CA THR A 206 -0.03 16.71 -6.28
C THR A 206 -0.60 17.24 -4.98
N ILE A 207 0.04 16.89 -3.85
CA ILE A 207 -0.33 17.46 -2.56
C ILE A 207 -0.20 18.99 -2.55
N HIS A 208 0.83 19.56 -3.18
CA HIS A 208 0.99 21.02 -3.25
C HIS A 208 -0.14 21.67 -4.05
N ASN A 209 -0.42 21.13 -5.24
CA ASN A 209 -1.46 21.67 -6.12
C ASN A 209 -2.85 21.62 -5.47
N VAL A 210 -3.16 20.55 -4.73
CA VAL A 210 -4.47 20.45 -4.06
C VAL A 210 -4.58 21.40 -2.87
N ILE A 211 -3.50 21.63 -2.13
CA ILE A 211 -3.47 22.61 -1.04
C ILE A 211 -3.63 24.03 -1.60
N ASP A 212 -3.01 24.34 -2.73
CA ASP A 212 -3.20 25.61 -3.41
C ASP A 212 -4.65 25.78 -3.88
N GLN A 213 -5.25 24.75 -4.50
CA GLN A 213 -6.67 24.76 -4.87
C GLN A 213 -7.58 24.99 -3.66
N PHE A 214 -7.32 24.33 -2.52
CA PHE A 214 -8.08 24.58 -1.30
C PHE A 214 -7.96 26.04 -0.85
N ASN A 215 -6.76 26.61 -0.85
CA ASN A 215 -6.54 28.00 -0.44
C ASN A 215 -7.19 29.00 -1.40
N GLU A 216 -7.19 28.74 -2.70
CA GLU A 216 -7.83 29.57 -3.72
C GLU A 216 -9.37 29.54 -3.60
N ILE A 217 -9.96 28.35 -3.43
CA ILE A 217 -11.41 28.20 -3.22
C ILE A 217 -11.81 28.84 -1.89
N GLY A 218 -11.02 28.58 -0.85
CA GLY A 218 -11.21 29.07 0.51
C GLY A 218 -12.28 28.29 1.29
N LYS A 219 -12.07 28.22 2.62
CA LYS A 219 -12.92 27.48 3.57
C LYS A 219 -14.43 27.68 3.36
N LYS A 220 -14.87 28.94 3.28
CA LYS A 220 -16.30 29.28 3.16
C LYS A 220 -16.91 28.66 1.90
N SER A 221 -16.27 28.90 0.75
CA SER A 221 -16.72 28.35 -0.54
C SER A 221 -16.67 26.83 -0.56
N THR A 222 -15.63 26.21 0.01
CA THR A 222 -15.53 24.73 0.12
C THR A 222 -16.71 24.16 0.91
N ILE A 223 -17.07 24.76 2.04
CA ILE A 223 -18.21 24.31 2.87
C ILE A 223 -19.54 24.53 2.14
N GLU A 224 -19.73 25.67 1.48
CA GLU A 224 -20.97 26.01 0.77
C GLU A 224 -21.21 25.14 -0.48
N GLN A 225 -20.14 24.74 -1.18
CA GLN A 225 -20.21 23.94 -2.40
C GLN A 225 -20.21 22.42 -2.15
N THR A 226 -19.80 21.99 -0.95
CA THR A 226 -19.75 20.56 -0.61
C THR A 226 -21.06 20.12 0.03
N ASN A 227 -21.70 19.14 -0.59
CA ASN A 227 -22.95 18.56 -0.14
C ASN A 227 -22.70 17.59 1.03
N ASP A 228 -23.75 17.36 1.81
CA ASP A 228 -23.78 16.35 2.87
C ASP A 228 -22.71 16.52 3.97
N LEU A 229 -22.20 17.74 4.17
CA LEU A 229 -21.36 18.08 5.31
C LEU A 229 -22.21 18.29 6.57
N ASP A 230 -21.94 17.49 7.60
CA ASP A 230 -22.53 17.70 8.93
C ASP A 230 -21.73 18.72 9.75
N SER A 231 -22.14 18.96 10.99
CA SER A 231 -21.45 19.91 11.87
C SER A 231 -20.04 19.47 12.25
N PHE A 232 -19.80 18.16 12.34
CA PHE A 232 -18.48 17.62 12.68
C PHE A 232 -17.54 17.71 11.48
N ASP A 233 -18.01 17.44 10.26
CA ASP A 233 -17.21 17.64 9.05
C ASP A 233 -16.76 19.09 8.90
N LYS A 234 -17.67 20.04 9.16
CA LYS A 234 -17.38 21.48 9.11
C LYS A 234 -16.34 21.87 10.15
N TYR A 235 -16.43 21.30 11.35
CA TYR A 235 -15.42 21.47 12.39
C TYR A 235 -14.06 20.96 11.91
N ILE A 236 -13.96 19.75 11.36
CA ILE A 236 -12.69 19.22 10.85
C ILE A 236 -12.12 20.08 9.71
N LEU A 237 -12.97 20.56 8.81
CA LEU A 237 -12.55 21.48 7.75
C LEU A 237 -11.97 22.78 8.32
N ASP A 238 -12.53 23.30 9.42
CA ASP A 238 -11.98 24.48 10.09
C ASP A 238 -10.52 24.29 10.50
N TYR A 239 -10.24 23.19 11.22
CA TYR A 239 -8.89 22.83 11.65
C TYR A 239 -7.95 22.56 10.47
N PHE A 240 -8.42 21.87 9.44
CA PHE A 240 -7.64 21.61 8.23
C PHE A 240 -7.21 22.92 7.55
N PHE A 241 -8.15 23.85 7.35
CA PHE A 241 -7.87 25.13 6.71
C PHE A 241 -6.92 26.01 7.51
N ASP A 242 -7.00 25.97 8.84
CA ASP A 242 -6.07 26.67 9.71
C ASP A 242 -4.66 26.07 9.62
N GLY A 243 -4.56 24.73 9.58
CA GLY A 243 -3.29 24.01 9.42
C GLY A 243 -2.57 24.35 8.12
N ILE A 244 -3.26 24.31 6.97
CA ILE A 244 -2.62 24.50 5.66
C ILE A 244 -2.20 25.96 5.41
N LYS A 245 -2.86 26.94 6.06
CA LYS A 245 -2.47 28.36 5.99
C LYS A 245 -1.14 28.63 6.69
N ILE A 246 -0.91 28.01 7.84
CA ILE A 246 0.34 28.17 8.60
C ILE A 246 1.54 27.66 7.79
N THR A 247 1.39 26.51 7.13
CA THR A 247 2.45 25.90 6.31
C THR A 247 2.86 26.79 5.14
N ASN A 248 1.89 27.43 4.47
CA ASN A 248 2.17 28.34 3.35
C ASN A 248 2.82 29.66 3.79
N ALA A 249 2.58 30.13 5.02
CA ALA A 249 3.28 31.29 5.57
C ALA A 249 4.76 30.99 5.85
N GLN A 250 5.10 29.76 6.27
CA GLN A 250 6.48 29.34 6.53
C GLN A 250 7.27 29.03 5.26
N GLN A 251 6.62 28.60 4.18
CA GLN A 251 7.25 28.35 2.87
C GLN A 251 7.52 29.63 2.05
N ARG A 252 6.96 30.78 2.47
CA ARG A 252 7.14 32.09 1.83
C ARG A 252 8.19 32.98 2.52
N ILE A 253 8.91 32.45 3.51
CA ILE A 253 10.06 33.08 4.20
C ILE A 253 11.33 32.36 3.73
#